data_AF-A0A6A4V153-F1
#
_entry.id   AF-A0A6A4V153-F1
#
_cell.length_a   1.000
_cell.length_b   1.000
_cell.length_c   1.000
_cell.angle_alpha   90.00
_cell.angle_beta   90.00
_cell.angle_gamma   90.00
#
_symmetry.space_group_name_H-M   'P 1'
#
loop_
_entity.id
_entity.type
_entity.pdbx_description
1 polymer ?
#
loop_
_entity_poly.entity_id
_entity_poly.type
_entity_poly.pdbx_seq_one_letter_code
_entity_poly.pdbx_strand_id
1 'polypeptide(L)'
;MVNSMTSRSGSEFCESSRFLPERWLRCPAAEGAPAAAASAPSPFASLPFSHGPRMCIGRRLSEHELLVFATRILQRFRVEYSGRPLRLKMQLNCKPDAPIQFTFVERGAEQAVRQQERAAATA
;
A
#
# COMPACT_ATOMS: atom_id res chain seq x y z
N MET A 1 -20.29 -4.46 0.26
CA MET A 1 -19.96 -3.99 1.63
C MET A 1 -19.19 -5.01 2.46
N VAL A 2 -19.29 -6.32 2.21
CA VAL A 2 -18.65 -7.36 3.04
C VAL A 2 -17.13 -7.21 3.21
N ASN A 3 -16.40 -6.91 2.12
CA ASN A 3 -14.94 -6.76 2.18
C ASN A 3 -14.47 -5.66 3.15
N SER A 4 -15.20 -4.54 3.23
CA SER A 4 -14.81 -3.41 4.09
C SER A 4 -15.01 -3.70 5.57
N MET A 5 -15.88 -4.65 5.92
CA MET A 5 -16.13 -5.05 7.31
C MET A 5 -15.13 -6.10 7.77
N THR A 6 -14.95 -7.18 7.00
CA THR A 6 -14.02 -8.26 7.34
C THR A 6 -12.56 -7.78 7.33
N SER A 7 -12.17 -6.99 6.33
CA SER A 7 -10.80 -6.42 6.23
C SER A 7 -10.44 -5.45 7.36
N ARG A 8 -11.44 -4.93 8.09
CA ARG A 8 -11.24 -4.03 9.24
C ARG A 8 -11.50 -4.71 10.58
N SER A 9 -11.88 -5.98 10.59
CA SER A 9 -12.16 -6.73 11.82
C SER A 9 -10.86 -7.15 12.50
N GLY A 10 -10.76 -6.88 13.81
CA GLY A 10 -9.65 -7.36 14.63
C GLY A 10 -9.58 -8.89 14.76
N SER A 11 -10.71 -9.58 14.52
CA SER A 11 -10.78 -11.05 14.56
C SER A 11 -10.02 -11.71 13.39
N GLU A 12 -10.01 -11.06 12.23
CA GLU A 12 -9.31 -11.56 11.03
C GLU A 12 -7.94 -10.91 10.88
N PHE A 13 -7.79 -9.65 11.31
CA PHE A 13 -6.59 -8.85 11.14
C PHE A 13 -6.19 -8.18 12.45
N CYS A 14 -5.17 -8.72 13.14
CA CYS A 14 -4.56 -8.04 14.29
C CYS A 14 -4.03 -6.66 13.87
N GLU A 15 -4.24 -5.60 14.65
CA GLU A 15 -3.94 -4.21 14.24
C GLU A 15 -4.60 -3.82 12.89
N SER A 16 -5.87 -4.21 12.67
CA SER A 16 -6.60 -3.98 11.40
C SER A 16 -6.68 -2.51 10.94
N SER A 17 -6.50 -1.56 11.85
CA SER A 17 -6.45 -0.12 11.55
C SER A 17 -5.08 0.38 11.09
N ARG A 18 -4.02 -0.43 11.21
CA ARG A 18 -2.66 -0.06 10.85
C ARG A 18 -2.30 -0.59 9.47
N PHE A 19 -1.59 0.23 8.69
CA PHE A 19 -1.04 -0.19 7.41
C PHE A 19 0.22 -1.04 7.64
N LEU A 20 0.11 -2.35 7.39
CA LEU A 20 1.17 -3.34 7.60
C LEU A 20 1.30 -4.23 6.33
N PRO A 21 2.08 -3.81 5.32
CA PRO A 21 2.31 -4.60 4.10
C PRO A 21 2.86 -6.00 4.36
N GLU A 22 3.69 -6.13 5.40
CA GLU A 22 4.43 -7.33 5.75
C GLU A 22 3.50 -8.50 6.10
N ARG A 23 2.25 -8.22 6.49
CA ARG A 23 1.22 -9.23 6.76
C ARG A 23 1.00 -10.20 5.60
N TRP A 24 1.22 -9.75 4.36
CA TRP A 24 0.99 -10.55 3.16
C TRP A 24 2.23 -11.32 2.71
N LEU A 25 3.37 -11.14 3.37
CA LEU A 25 4.59 -11.86 3.06
C LEU A 25 4.51 -13.30 3.58
N ARG A 26 4.84 -14.26 2.72
CA ARG A 26 4.88 -15.69 3.04
C ARG A 26 6.27 -16.08 3.56
N CYS A 27 6.73 -15.45 4.63
CA CYS A 27 7.94 -15.89 5.33
C CYS A 27 7.53 -16.56 6.64
N PRO A 28 8.17 -17.69 7.05
CA PRO A 28 8.07 -18.12 8.44
C PRO A 28 8.53 -16.95 9.29
N ALA A 29 7.75 -16.61 10.33
CA ALA A 29 7.98 -15.46 11.18
C ALA A 29 9.49 -15.38 11.51
N ALA A 30 10.18 -14.39 10.93
CA ALA A 30 11.54 -14.09 11.34
C ALA A 30 11.50 -13.79 12.84
N GLU A 31 12.48 -14.25 13.60
CA GLU A 31 12.66 -13.93 15.02
C GLU A 31 12.49 -12.41 15.22
N GLY A 32 11.39 -11.99 15.85
CA GLY A 32 11.03 -10.57 16.05
C GLY A 32 9.93 -10.00 15.13
N ALA A 33 9.32 -10.81 14.25
CA ALA A 33 8.13 -10.38 13.51
C ALA A 33 6.98 -10.08 14.49
N PRO A 34 6.23 -8.98 14.30
CA PRO A 34 5.11 -8.65 15.19
C PRO A 34 4.11 -9.80 15.22
N ALA A 35 3.55 -10.10 16.40
CA ALA A 35 2.58 -11.19 16.61
C ALA A 35 1.40 -11.17 15.60
N ALA A 36 1.12 -10.02 14.98
CA ALA A 36 0.16 -9.85 13.90
C ALA A 36 0.47 -10.61 12.58
N ALA A 37 1.71 -11.09 12.39
CA ALA A 37 2.12 -11.95 11.28
C ALA A 37 1.95 -13.45 11.58
N ALA A 38 1.64 -13.83 12.82
CA ALA A 38 1.57 -15.22 13.27
C ALA A 38 0.24 -15.92 12.95
N SER A 39 -0.86 -15.16 12.77
CA SER A 39 -2.16 -15.71 12.37
C SER A 39 -2.52 -15.25 10.95
N ALA A 40 -2.39 -16.15 9.98
CA ALA A 40 -2.85 -15.88 8.63
C ALA A 40 -4.37 -15.61 8.64
N PRO A 41 -4.85 -14.52 8.02
CA PRO A 41 -6.29 -14.25 7.92
C PRO A 41 -6.98 -15.36 7.13
N SER A 42 -8.29 -15.54 7.33
CA SER A 42 -9.03 -16.53 6.55
C SER A 42 -8.91 -16.24 5.04
N PRO A 43 -8.94 -17.27 4.15
CA PRO A 43 -8.81 -17.07 2.71
C PRO A 43 -9.85 -16.12 2.09
N PHE A 44 -10.97 -15.90 2.78
CA PHE A 44 -12.06 -15.03 2.36
C PHE A 44 -12.17 -13.74 3.19
N ALA A 45 -11.21 -13.47 4.07
CA ALA A 45 -11.19 -12.29 4.92
C ALA A 45 -11.06 -10.98 4.13
N SER A 46 -10.35 -11.02 2.99
CA SER A 46 -10.15 -9.88 2.09
C SER A 46 -10.51 -10.26 0.65
N LEU A 47 -11.56 -9.63 0.14
CA LEU A 47 -12.13 -9.85 -1.19
C LEU A 47 -12.36 -8.52 -1.93
N PRO A 48 -11.30 -7.73 -2.22
CA PRO A 48 -11.42 -6.42 -2.87
C PRO A 48 -12.02 -6.50 -4.29
N PHE A 49 -11.85 -7.63 -4.96
CA PHE A 49 -12.40 -7.91 -6.30
C PHE A 49 -13.52 -8.96 -6.28
N SER A 50 -14.08 -9.24 -5.10
CA SER A 50 -15.02 -10.35 -4.89
C SER A 50 -14.40 -11.73 -5.26
N HIS A 51 -15.22 -12.78 -5.31
CA HIS A 51 -14.84 -14.14 -5.66
C HIS A 51 -15.95 -14.83 -6.48
N GLY A 52 -15.60 -15.88 -7.23
CA GLY A 52 -16.55 -16.69 -8.00
C GLY A 52 -16.93 -16.11 -9.37
N PRO A 53 -18.01 -16.59 -10.01
CA PRO A 53 -18.35 -16.26 -11.40
C PRO A 53 -18.74 -14.79 -11.61
N ARG A 54 -19.04 -14.05 -10.54
CA ARG A 54 -19.37 -12.62 -10.55
C ARG A 54 -18.25 -11.76 -9.96
N MET A 55 -17.02 -12.29 -9.90
CA MET A 55 -15.85 -11.51 -9.52
C MET A 55 -15.59 -10.37 -10.51
N CYS A 56 -14.84 -9.35 -10.07
CA CYS A 56 -14.49 -8.23 -10.93
C CYS A 56 -13.74 -8.71 -12.17
N ILE A 57 -14.34 -8.50 -13.35
CA ILE A 57 -13.72 -8.81 -14.64
C ILE A 57 -12.40 -8.05 -14.85
N GLY A 58 -12.30 -6.85 -14.28
CA GLY A 58 -11.12 -6.00 -14.36
C GLY A 58 -10.00 -6.36 -13.40
N ARG A 59 -10.14 -7.38 -12.53
CA ARG A 59 -9.17 -7.69 -11.46
C ARG A 59 -7.73 -7.71 -11.96
N ARG A 60 -7.44 -8.51 -12.99
CA ARG A 60 -6.06 -8.68 -13.50
C ARG A 60 -5.50 -7.37 -14.05
N LEU A 61 -6.32 -6.64 -14.81
CA LEU A 61 -5.94 -5.35 -15.37
C LEU A 61 -5.62 -4.34 -14.25
N SER A 62 -6.52 -4.22 -13.27
CA SER A 62 -6.35 -3.31 -12.13
C SER A 62 -5.13 -3.66 -11.28
N GLU A 63 -4.87 -4.96 -11.03
CA GLU A 63 -3.68 -5.41 -10.31
C GLU A 63 -2.39 -5.02 -11.06
N HIS A 64 -2.33 -5.29 -12.37
CA HIS A 64 -1.17 -4.94 -13.19
C HIS A 64 -0.96 -3.42 -13.29
N GLU A 65 -2.01 -2.67 -13.55
CA GLU A 65 -1.95 -1.21 -13.65
C GLU A 65 -1.45 -0.59 -12.35
N LEU A 66 -1.98 -1.02 -11.20
CA LEU A 66 -1.56 -0.53 -9.90
C LEU A 66 -0.10 -0.87 -9.59
N LEU A 67 0.34 -2.09 -9.90
CA LEU A 67 1.73 -2.51 -9.69
C LEU A 67 2.71 -1.71 -10.54
N VAL A 68 2.42 -1.54 -11.84
CA VAL A 68 3.27 -0.76 -12.74
C VAL A 68 3.28 0.70 -12.33
N PHE A 69 2.12 1.29 -12.07
CA PHE A 69 1.98 2.68 -11.63
C PHE A 69 2.76 2.94 -10.34
N ALA A 70 2.52 2.14 -9.30
CA ALA A 70 3.21 2.28 -8.01
C ALA A 70 4.73 2.12 -8.17
N THR A 71 5.18 1.12 -8.93
CA THR A 71 6.62 0.90 -9.17
C THR A 71 7.26 2.10 -9.85
N ARG A 72 6.65 2.64 -10.91
CA ARG A 72 7.19 3.79 -11.64
C ARG A 72 7.23 5.05 -10.79
N ILE A 73 6.16 5.33 -10.03
CA ILE A 73 6.11 6.47 -9.11
C ILE A 73 7.18 6.32 -8.03
N LEU A 74 7.26 5.17 -7.37
CA LEU A 74 8.18 4.97 -6.25
C LEU A 74 9.66 4.91 -6.68
N GLN A 75 9.96 4.47 -7.90
CA GLN A 75 11.32 4.50 -8.46
C GLN A 75 11.79 5.92 -8.77
N ARG A 76 10.90 6.79 -9.26
CA ARG A 76 11.27 8.15 -9.68
C ARG A 76 11.12 9.18 -8.57
N PHE A 77 10.13 9.03 -7.70
CA PHE A 77 9.76 10.03 -6.71
C PHE A 77 9.80 9.48 -5.29
N ARG A 78 10.18 10.35 -4.36
CA ARG A 78 9.80 10.26 -2.94
C ARG A 78 8.47 10.98 -2.80
N VAL A 79 7.47 10.27 -2.28
CA VAL A 79 6.11 10.79 -2.12
C VAL A 79 5.91 11.19 -0.66
N GLU A 80 5.56 12.45 -0.43
CA GLU A 80 5.29 13.00 0.88
C GLU A 80 3.83 13.43 0.99
N TYR A 81 3.28 13.35 2.20
CA TYR A 81 1.90 13.72 2.48
C TYR A 81 1.87 14.82 3.55
N SER A 82 1.32 15.98 3.20
CA SER A 82 1.24 17.17 4.08
C SER A 82 -0.18 17.48 4.55
N GLY A 83 -1.16 16.65 4.19
CA GLY A 83 -2.56 16.83 4.59
C GLY A 83 -2.88 16.30 5.98
N ARG A 84 -4.09 16.62 6.46
CA ARG A 84 -4.65 16.03 7.68
C ARG A 84 -4.92 14.53 7.49
N PRO A 85 -5.01 13.72 8.56
CA PRO A 85 -5.48 12.34 8.44
C PRO A 85 -6.82 12.23 7.69
N LEU A 86 -6.85 11.42 6.63
CA LEU A 86 -8.02 11.21 5.78
C LEU A 86 -8.95 10.16 6.37
N ARG A 87 -10.26 10.35 6.23
CA ARG A 87 -11.27 9.33 6.54
C ARG A 87 -11.91 8.82 5.26
N LEU A 88 -12.43 7.60 5.30
CA LEU A 88 -13.20 7.05 4.19
C LEU A 88 -14.65 7.53 4.27
N LYS A 89 -15.14 8.11 3.18
CA LYS A 89 -16.54 8.42 2.94
C LYS A 89 -17.10 7.41 1.95
N MET A 90 -18.17 6.72 2.35
CA MET A 90 -18.92 5.86 1.45
C MET A 90 -19.95 6.70 0.69
N GLN A 91 -19.90 6.67 -0.63
CA GLN A 91 -21.00 7.12 -1.49
C GLN A 91 -21.37 5.97 -2.43
N LEU A 92 -21.13 6.10 -3.74
CA LEU A 92 -21.19 4.98 -4.66
C LEU A 92 -19.95 4.06 -4.50
N ASN A 93 -18.79 4.66 -4.29
CA ASN A 93 -17.53 4.01 -3.95
C ASN A 93 -16.98 4.56 -2.63
N CYS A 94 -16.04 3.83 -2.02
CA CYS A 94 -15.23 4.35 -0.94
C CYS A 94 -14.23 5.37 -1.51
N LYS A 95 -14.23 6.58 -0.97
CA LYS A 95 -13.24 7.60 -1.32
C LYS A 95 -12.83 8.41 -0.09
N PRO A 96 -11.72 9.14 -0.14
CA PRO A 96 -11.35 10.07 0.92
C PRO A 96 -12.42 11.15 1.17
N ASP A 97 -12.53 11.61 2.42
CA ASP A 97 -13.44 12.67 2.83
C ASP A 97 -12.93 14.09 2.53
N ALA A 98 -11.71 14.23 2.01
CA ALA A 98 -11.07 15.49 1.64
C ALA A 98 -10.07 15.29 0.46
N PRO A 99 -9.68 16.38 -0.24
CA PRO A 99 -8.64 16.32 -1.27
C PRO A 99 -7.32 15.76 -0.74
N ILE A 100 -6.65 14.94 -1.55
CA ILE A 100 -5.36 14.35 -1.19
C ILE A 100 -4.24 15.31 -1.63
N GLN A 101 -3.39 15.71 -0.69
CA GLN A 101 -2.29 16.65 -0.90
C GLN A 101 -0.95 15.90 -0.85
N PHE A 102 -0.52 15.38 -1.99
CA PHE A 102 0.79 14.75 -2.14
C PHE A 102 1.80 15.72 -2.73
N THR A 103 3.03 15.65 -2.23
CA THR A 103 4.19 16.30 -2.81
C THR A 103 5.12 15.23 -3.37
N PHE A 104 5.52 15.38 -4.63
CA PHE A 104 6.42 14.45 -5.31
C PHE A 104 7.79 15.10 -5.46
N VAL A 105 8.80 14.50 -4.83
CA VAL A 105 10.20 14.94 -4.88
C VAL A 105 10.99 13.96 -5.74
N GLU A 106 11.68 14.41 -6.79
CA GLU A 106 12.46 13.52 -7.66
C GLU A 106 13.65 12.91 -6.91
N ARG A 107 13.77 11.57 -6.93
CA ARG A 107 14.92 10.86 -6.36
C ARG A 107 16.21 11.11 -7.13
N GLY A 108 16.08 11.37 -8.43
CA GLY A 108 17.21 11.64 -9.34
C GLY A 108 17.96 12.94 -9.02
N ALA A 109 17.31 13.94 -8.43
CA ALA A 109 17.97 15.17 -7.99
C ALA A 109 18.94 14.90 -6.82
N GLU A 110 18.58 14.03 -5.89
CA GLU A 110 19.46 13.62 -4.79
C GLU A 110 20.59 12.66 -5.25
N GLN A 111 20.35 11.85 -6.28
CA GLN A 111 21.36 10.92 -6.82
C GLN A 111 22.38 11.63 -7.73
N ALA A 112 21.94 12.59 -8.54
CA ALA A 112 22.83 13.44 -9.35
C ALA A 112 23.75 14.29 -8.47
N VAL A 113 23.21 14.94 -7.43
CA VAL A 113 24.00 15.72 -6.45
C VAL A 113 25.00 14.83 -5.70
N ARG A 114 24.58 13.65 -5.20
CA ARG A 114 25.49 12.71 -4.52
C ARG A 114 26.55 12.08 -5.44
N GLN A 115 26.25 11.87 -6.72
CA GLN A 115 27.24 11.42 -7.71
C GLN A 115 28.22 12.53 -8.09
N GLN A 116 27.76 13.78 -8.13
CA GLN A 116 28.57 14.95 -8.45
C GLN A 116 29.48 15.36 -7.28
N GLU A 117 29.02 15.23 -6.03
CA GLU A 117 29.84 15.40 -4.81
C GLU A 117 30.88 14.28 -4.64
N ARG A 118 30.54 13.03 -4.96
CA ARG A 118 31.52 11.91 -4.97
C ARG A 118 32.55 12.04 -6.08
N ALA A 119 32.15 12.53 -7.27
CA ALA A 119 33.08 12.81 -8.36
C ALA A 119 34.03 13.97 -8.01
N ALA A 120 33.56 14.99 -7.29
CA ALA A 120 34.38 16.12 -6.83
C ALA A 120 35.31 15.77 -5.66
N ALA A 121 34.97 14.79 -4.81
CA ALA A 121 35.81 14.33 -3.70
C ALA A 121 36.90 13.31 -4.11
N THR A 122 36.93 12.90 -5.37
CA THR A 122 37.94 11.96 -5.92
C THR A 122 38.93 12.65 -6.87
N ALA A 123 38.86 13.98 -6.98
CA ALA A 123 39.80 14.85 -7.70
C ALA A 123 40.60 15.69 -6.69
#